data_AF-A0A7J8ZLM7-F1
#
_entry.id   AF-A0A7J8ZLM7-F1
#
_cell.length_a   1.000
_cell.length_b   1.000
_cell.length_c   1.000
_cell.angle_alpha   90.00
_cell.angle_beta   90.00
_cell.angle_gamma   90.00
#
_symmetry.space_group_name_H-M   'P 1'
#
loop_
_entity.id
_entity.type
_entity.pdbx_description
1 polymer ?
#
loop_
_entity_poly.entity_id
_entity_poly.type
_entity_poly.pdbx_seq_one_letter_code
_entity_poly.pdbx_strand_id
1 'polypeptide(L)' 'MEVSYFSEVNFGRLCLPCDLNQIYTIQANCCEDIDSKIHDLKLVLDDWRKFKELSANNASSKWSPLSWRAPQKCIA' A
#
# COMPACT_ATOMS: atom_id res chain seq x y z
N MET A 1 7.43 -6.81 28.99
CA MET A 1 7.41 -6.56 27.53
C MET A 1 6.51 -7.64 26.95
N GLU A 2 5.29 -7.27 26.56
CA GLU A 2 4.34 -8.20 25.96
C GLU A 2 4.59 -8.23 24.46
N VAL A 3 4.77 -9.42 23.90
CA VAL A 3 4.96 -9.61 22.46
C VAL A 3 3.72 -10.32 21.95
N SER A 4 2.93 -9.64 21.13
CA SER A 4 1.73 -10.17 20.50
C SER A 4 1.97 -10.43 19.01
N TYR A 5 1.33 -11.47 18.48
CA TYR A 5 1.37 -11.79 17.06
C TYR A 5 0.53 -10.77 16.27
N PHE A 6 1.14 -10.09 15.31
CA PHE A 6 0.45 -9.17 14.43
C PHE A 6 0.05 -9.91 13.15
N SER A 7 -1.24 -9.93 12.85
CA SER A 7 -1.79 -10.71 11.73
C SER A 7 -1.23 -10.27 10.37
N GLU A 8 -0.97 -11.23 9.49
CA GLU A 8 -0.45 -10.99 8.14
C GLU A 8 -1.40 -10.20 7.25
N VAL A 9 -2.71 -10.23 7.54
CA VAL A 9 -3.74 -9.47 6.80
C VAL A 9 -3.54 -7.96 6.88
N ASN A 10 -2.82 -7.51 7.90
CA ASN A 10 -2.51 -6.10 8.13
C ASN A 10 -1.24 -5.65 7.37
N PHE A 11 -0.55 -6.57 6.69
CA PHE A 11 0.61 -6.30 5.88
C PHE A 11 0.29 -6.48 4.41
N GLY A 12 0.39 -5.41 3.63
CA GLY A 12 0.42 -5.51 2.17
C GLY A 12 1.82 -5.84 1.69
N ARG A 13 1.94 -6.56 0.57
CA ARG A 13 3.22 -6.79 -0.08
C ARG A 13 3.13 -6.26 -1.51
N LEU A 14 4.19 -5.62 -2.02
CA LEU A 14 4.15 -5.12 -3.40
C LEU A 14 3.95 -6.25 -4.41
N CYS A 15 4.49 -7.45 -4.19
CA CYS A 15 4.30 -8.61 -5.06
C CYS A 15 2.92 -9.29 -4.97
N LEU A 16 2.04 -8.88 -4.06
CA LEU A 16 0.75 -9.54 -3.84
C LEU A 16 -0.41 -8.54 -3.82
N PRO A 17 -1.60 -8.92 -4.28
CA PRO A 17 -2.79 -8.12 -4.08
C PRO A 17 -3.01 -7.85 -2.58
N CYS A 18 -3.32 -6.61 -2.20
CA CYS A 18 -3.65 -6.26 -0.82
C CYS A 18 -4.81 -5.26 -0.76
N ASP A 19 -5.64 -5.36 0.28
CA ASP A 19 -6.68 -4.38 0.56
C ASP A 19 -6.13 -3.26 1.45
N LEU A 20 -5.90 -2.11 0.84
CA LEU A 20 -5.28 -0.97 1.49
C LEU A 20 -6.15 -0.30 2.57
N ASN A 21 -7.44 -0.65 2.66
CA ASN A 21 -8.28 -0.25 3.79
C ASN A 21 -8.00 -1.07 5.06
N GLN A 22 -7.29 -2.20 4.93
CA GLN A 22 -7.03 -3.15 6.02
C GLN A 22 -5.56 -3.19 6.42
N ILE A 23 -4.64 -2.77 5.55
CA ILE A 23 -3.21 -2.81 5.86
C ILE A 23 -2.73 -1.56 6.59
N TYR A 24 -1.79 -1.75 7.51
CA TYR A 24 -1.08 -0.68 8.19
C TYR A 24 0.36 -0.52 7.70
N THR A 25 0.88 -1.52 6.98
CA THR A 25 2.28 -1.55 6.55
C THR A 25 2.38 -2.21 5.19
N ILE A 26 3.23 -1.67 4.32
CA ILE A 26 3.58 -2.26 3.02
C ILE A 26 5.01 -2.78 3.06
N GLN A 27 5.18 -4.02 2.62
CA GLN A 27 6.47 -4.68 2.47
C GLN A 27 6.88 -4.70 1.00
N ALA A 28 8.08 -4.19 0.72
CA ALA A 28 8.68 -4.17 -0.62
C ALA A 28 9.80 -5.21 -0.77
N ASN A 29 9.97 -6.10 0.21
CA ASN A 29 11.10 -7.03 0.27
C ASN A 29 11.09 -8.11 -0.82
N CYS A 30 9.93 -8.40 -1.41
CA CYS A 30 9.81 -9.30 -2.54
C CYS A 30 10.16 -8.67 -3.88
N CYS A 31 10.57 -7.39 -3.90
CA CYS A 31 11.02 -6.70 -5.10
C CYS A 31 12.55 -6.71 -5.15
N GLU A 32 13.11 -7.48 -6.07
CA GLU A 32 14.55 -7.69 -6.18
C GLU A 32 15.28 -6.49 -6.79
N ASP A 33 14.72 -5.89 -7.84
CA ASP A 33 15.30 -4.73 -8.51
C ASP A 33 15.07 -3.44 -7.72
N ILE A 34 16.15 -2.73 -7.39
CA ILE A 34 16.10 -1.54 -6.54
C ILE A 34 15.39 -0.36 -7.20
N ASP A 35 15.55 -0.18 -8.51
CA ASP A 35 14.94 0.92 -9.23
C ASP A 35 13.42 0.73 -9.33
N SER A 36 12.99 -0.51 -9.61
CA SER A 36 11.59 -0.92 -9.55
C SER A 36 11.01 -0.76 -8.15
N LYS A 37 11.76 -1.15 -7.11
CA LYS A 37 11.36 -0.95 -5.70
C LYS A 37 11.14 0.52 -5.38
N ILE A 38 12.07 1.39 -5.74
CA ILE A 38 11.96 2.83 -5.52
C ILE A 38 10.78 3.41 -6.31
N HIS A 39 10.56 2.97 -7.55
CA HIS A 39 9.46 3.41 -8.37
C HIS A 39 8.10 3.11 -7.72
N ASP A 40 7.87 1.85 -7.33
CA ASP A 40 6.60 1.44 -6.74
C ASP A 40 6.38 2.05 -5.34
N LEU A 41 7.45 2.25 -4.55
CA LEU A 41 7.37 2.96 -3.27
C LEU A 41 6.95 4.43 -3.43
N LYS A 42 7.40 5.11 -4.50
CA LYS A 42 6.94 6.47 -4.82
C LYS A 42 5.46 6.49 -5.18
N LEU A 43 5.00 5.50 -5.96
CA LEU A 43 3.58 5.37 -6.31
C LEU A 43 2.70 5.15 -5.07
N VAL A 44 3.11 4.23 -4.18
CA VAL A 44 2.47 4.00 -2.88
C VAL A 44 2.37 5.30 -2.08
N LEU A 45 3.47 6.04 -1.94
CA LEU A 45 3.50 7.26 -1.15
C LEU A 45 2.54 8.33 -1.69
N ASP A 46 2.51 8.50 -3.01
CA ASP A 46 1.63 9.46 -3.67
C ASP A 46 0.15 9.08 -3.53
N ASP A 47 -0.19 7.82 -3.71
CA ASP A 47 -1.56 7.34 -3.54
C ASP A 47 -1.99 7.43 -2.06
N TRP A 48 -1.07 7.21 -1.12
CA TRP A 48 -1.33 7.35 0.31
C TRP A 48 -1.62 8.79 0.72
N ARG A 49 -0.91 9.77 0.15
CA ARG A 49 -1.19 11.20 0.37
C ARG A 49 -2.59 11.56 -0.11
N LYS A 50 -2.93 11.18 -1.35
CA LYS A 50 -4.28 11.38 -1.91
C LYS A 50 -5.34 10.70 -1.06
N PHE A 51 -5.05 9.50 -0.55
CA PHE A 51 -5.97 8.77 0.31
C PHE A 51 -6.27 9.58 1.59
N LYS A 52 -5.22 10.08 2.25
CA LYS A 52 -5.36 10.88 3.48
C LYS A 52 -6.10 12.19 3.25
N GLU A 53 -5.87 12.87 2.13
CA GLU A 53 -6.56 14.12 1.77
C GLU A 53 -8.06 13.89 1.55
N LEU A 54 -8.44 12.82 0.82
CA LEU A 54 -9.84 12.49 0.58
C LEU A 54 -10.56 12.06 1.86
N SER A 55 -9.89 11.30 2.72
CA SER A 55 -10.40 10.89 4.04
C SER A 55 -10.68 12.11 4.94
N ALA A 56 -9.84 13.14 4.89
CA ALA A 56 -10.03 14.37 5.67
C ALA A 56 -11.23 15.20 5.21
N ASN A 57 -11.58 15.14 3.93
CA ASN A 57 -12.63 15.97 3.33
C ASN A 57 -14.04 15.35 3.40
N ASN A 58 -14.25 14.26 4.17
CA ASN A 58 -15.52 13.53 4.28
C ASN A 58 -16.14 13.15 2.91
N ALA A 59 -15.32 13.03 1.86
CA ALA A 59 -15.75 12.67 0.51
C ALA A 59 -15.92 11.14 0.37
N SER A 60 -16.43 10.48 1.42
CA SER A 60 -16.55 9.02 1.53
C SER A 60 -17.43 8.41 0.44
N SER A 61 -18.36 9.18 -0.14
CA SER A 61 -19.30 8.73 -1.16
C SER A 61 -18.78 8.76 -2.60
N LYS A 62 -17.57 9.31 -2.85
CA LYS A 62 -16.95 9.34 -4.19
C LYS A 62 -15.86 8.29 -4.41
N TRP A 63 -15.64 7.42 -3.44
CA TRP A 63 -14.61 6.39 -3.53
C TRP A 63 -15.13 5.16 -4.27
N SER A 64 -15.30 5.27 -5.58
CA SER A 64 -14.97 4.12 -6.42
C SER A 64 -13.51 3.76 -6.11
N PRO A 65 -13.13 2.46 -6.02
CA PRO A 65 -11.83 2.06 -5.51
C PRO A 65 -10.76 2.86 -6.26
N LEU A 66 -10.10 3.79 -5.57
CA LEU A 66 -8.89 4.40 -6.08
C LEU A 66 -7.97 3.21 -6.31
N SER A 67 -7.86 2.77 -7.56
CA SER A 67 -7.04 1.63 -7.92
C SER A 67 -5.62 2.07 -7.64
N TRP A 68 -5.12 1.64 -6.48
CA TRP A 68 -3.74 1.87 -6.11
C TRP A 68 -2.86 1.43 -7.26
N ARG A 69 -1.91 2.28 -7.63
CA ARG A 69 -1.16 2.09 -8.86
C ARG A 69 -0.10 1.02 -8.71
N ALA A 70 0.41 0.82 -7.49
CA ALA A 70 1.43 -0.17 -7.20
C ALA A 70 0.83 -1.57 -6.91
N PRO A 71 1.55 -2.65 -7.24
CA PRO A 71 2.82 -2.66 -7.99
C PRO A 71 2.62 -2.36 -9.48
N GLN A 72 3.57 -1.67 -10.11
CA GLN A 72 3.66 -1.60 -11.58
C GLN A 72 4.92 -2.29 -12.12
N LYS A 73 6.01 -2.23 -11.37
CA LYS A 73 7.33 -2.71 -11.83
C LYS A 73 7.91 -3.81 -10.96
N CYS A 74 7.52 -3.91 -9.71
CA CYS A 74 7.87 -5.04 -8.87
C CYS A 74 7.12 -6.28 -9.38
N ILE A 75 7.84 -7.12 -10.12
CA ILE A 75 7.40 -8.45 -10.53
C ILE A 75 7.96 -9.41 -9.48
N ALA A 76 7.08 -10.26 -8.93
CA ALA A 76 7.43 -11.30 -7.98
C ALA A 76 8.18 -12.45 -8.65
#